data_AF-A0A0E9LQR2-F1
#
_entry.id   AF-A0A0E9LQR2-F1
#
_cell.length_a   1.000
_cell.length_b   1.000
_cell.length_c   1.000
_cell.angle_alpha   90.00
_cell.angle_beta   90.00
_cell.angle_gamma   90.00
#
_symmetry.space_group_name_H-M   'P 1'
#
loop_
_entity.id
_entity.type
_entity.pdbx_description
1 polymer ?
#
loop_
_entity_poly.entity_id
_entity_poly.type
_entity_poly.pdbx_seq_one_letter_code
_entity_poly.pdbx_strand_id
1 'polypeptide(L)'
;MRILCCIVLLWLIGHNFLLSENYIKYHRSVFEAEKHIVSKDYQQAMAIYEEVLSNFSHLFFKDLHNAAVCAIMCDEYQRAYQLMKQLVLQGYELKDFDNHAFDLLKENTFLWGIFADEYPSIRKSYLGGLNNDLRGEYYMLYMNDQKAASSNDEDLMDSVFFNNGRNLYDLFQTNDFPKLFVAKDTLNQMLYVPLLHFFGLKNRMKNDSATLNPCTEELFETFEDYFFAAYLEGAVPSREYVQIVSFWSKASAYGDFRLVIDFYKEEVFLGLNALPDKAEIINKNRNQIGLFPINNDTKVLLNNSWYSQYPFIEIKEAFNNCDSCKTTIDYLIVQSAIAEDVKNEFSSGEFDSFILSNEISDLDVWINGVRSFMKNLEDQRE
;
A
#
# COMPACT_ATOMS: atom_id res chain seq x y z
N MET A 1 -19.46 10.93 -51.58
CA MET A 1 -19.29 9.59 -50.96
C MET A 1 -17.94 9.40 -50.26
N ARG A 2 -16.80 9.82 -50.82
CA ARG A 2 -15.47 9.68 -50.17
C ARG A 2 -15.27 10.50 -48.89
N ILE A 3 -15.87 11.69 -48.79
CA ILE A 3 -15.77 12.57 -47.59
C ILE A 3 -16.58 12.01 -46.40
N LEU A 4 -17.68 11.28 -46.67
CA LEU A 4 -18.52 10.70 -45.62
C LEU A 4 -17.81 9.52 -44.91
N CYS A 5 -16.96 8.75 -45.61
CA CYS A 5 -16.16 7.68 -45.00
C CYS A 5 -15.11 8.19 -44.02
N CYS A 6 -14.45 9.33 -44.30
CA CYS A 6 -13.41 9.86 -43.42
C CYS A 6 -13.97 10.37 -42.09
N ILE A 7 -15.19 10.91 -42.09
CA ILE A 7 -15.85 11.40 -40.86
C ILE A 7 -16.27 10.23 -39.96
N VAL A 8 -16.76 9.11 -40.53
CA VAL A 8 -17.11 7.91 -39.76
C VAL A 8 -15.87 7.21 -39.18
N LEU A 9 -14.75 7.17 -39.92
CA LEU A 9 -13.48 6.63 -39.41
C LEU A 9 -12.90 7.48 -38.27
N LEU A 10 -13.00 8.82 -38.34
CA LEU A 10 -12.57 9.70 -37.26
C LEU A 10 -13.47 9.61 -36.01
N TRP A 11 -14.77 9.33 -36.18
CA TRP A 11 -15.70 9.10 -35.06
C TRP A 11 -15.48 7.73 -34.39
N LEU A 12 -15.12 6.70 -35.16
CA LEU A 12 -14.74 5.39 -34.61
C LEU A 12 -13.39 5.39 -33.88
N ILE A 13 -12.46 6.27 -34.27
CA ILE A 13 -11.19 6.47 -33.56
C ILE A 13 -11.39 7.36 -32.32
N GLY A 14 -12.31 8.34 -32.37
CA GLY A 14 -12.58 9.27 -31.28
C GLY A 14 -13.38 8.70 -30.10
N HIS A 15 -14.11 7.60 -30.27
CA HIS A 15 -14.85 6.95 -29.17
C HIS A 15 -14.03 5.94 -28.35
N ASN A 16 -12.80 5.64 -28.74
CA ASN A 16 -11.86 4.87 -27.94
C ASN A 16 -10.87 5.74 -27.16
N PHE A 17 -11.14 7.06 -27.04
CA PHE A 17 -10.82 7.73 -25.77
C PHE A 17 -11.74 7.11 -24.70
N LEU A 18 -11.41 5.86 -24.38
CA LEU A 18 -11.77 5.19 -23.15
C LEU A 18 -11.70 6.26 -22.08
N LEU A 19 -12.83 6.54 -21.42
CA LEU A 19 -12.79 7.14 -20.10
C LEU A 19 -11.64 6.44 -19.40
N SER A 20 -10.59 7.17 -19.04
CA SER A 20 -9.50 6.58 -18.28
C SER A 20 -10.14 5.78 -17.17
N GLU A 21 -9.87 4.46 -17.15
CA GLU A 21 -10.43 3.57 -16.15
C GLU A 21 -10.11 4.21 -14.81
N ASN A 22 -11.13 4.63 -14.07
CA ASN A 22 -10.89 5.46 -12.91
C ASN A 22 -10.26 4.57 -11.83
N TYR A 23 -8.93 4.61 -11.66
CA TYR A 23 -8.23 3.77 -10.68
C TYR A 23 -8.59 4.14 -9.23
N ILE A 24 -9.26 5.26 -8.97
CA ILE A 24 -9.92 5.51 -7.68
C ILE A 24 -10.98 4.42 -7.41
N LYS A 25 -11.74 3.99 -8.43
CA LYS A 25 -12.69 2.87 -8.31
C LYS A 25 -11.95 1.55 -8.13
N TYR A 26 -10.81 1.36 -8.81
CA TYR A 26 -9.96 0.19 -8.64
C TYR A 26 -9.58 -0.01 -7.18
N HIS A 27 -8.93 1.00 -6.57
CA HIS A 27 -8.43 0.90 -5.20
C HIS A 27 -9.55 0.68 -4.18
N ARG A 28 -10.71 1.32 -4.37
CA ARG A 28 -11.90 1.06 -3.54
C ARG A 28 -12.40 -0.38 -3.67
N SER A 29 -12.43 -0.92 -4.89
CA SER A 29 -12.92 -2.28 -5.13
C SER A 29 -11.98 -3.31 -4.53
N VAL A 30 -10.67 -3.12 -4.71
CA VAL A 30 -9.63 -3.95 -4.07
C VAL A 30 -9.78 -3.93 -2.55
N PHE A 31 -9.92 -2.76 -1.95
CA PHE A 31 -10.10 -2.64 -0.50
C PHE A 31 -11.36 -3.37 0.00
N GLU A 32 -12.48 -3.27 -0.72
CA GLU A 32 -13.69 -4.02 -0.36
C GLU A 32 -13.47 -5.54 -0.49
N ALA A 33 -12.73 -6.02 -1.51
CA ALA A 33 -12.34 -7.42 -1.61
C ALA A 33 -11.50 -7.84 -0.39
N GLU A 34 -10.50 -7.05 0.00
CA GLU A 34 -9.65 -7.33 1.17
C GLU A 34 -10.47 -7.44 2.47
N LYS A 35 -11.51 -6.62 2.66
CA LYS A 35 -12.41 -6.76 3.81
C LYS A 35 -13.14 -8.10 3.84
N HIS A 36 -13.58 -8.60 2.68
CA HIS A 36 -14.19 -9.92 2.56
C HIS A 36 -13.17 -11.02 2.86
N ILE A 37 -11.93 -10.90 2.37
CA ILE A 37 -10.85 -11.84 2.68
C ILE A 37 -10.61 -11.91 4.19
N VAL A 38 -10.51 -10.75 4.85
CA VAL A 38 -10.31 -10.65 6.29
C VAL A 38 -11.45 -11.33 7.06
N SER A 39 -12.67 -11.28 6.52
CA SER A 39 -13.86 -11.95 7.07
C SER A 39 -14.00 -13.41 6.64
N LYS A 40 -12.99 -13.99 5.97
CA LYS A 40 -12.99 -15.34 5.38
C LYS A 40 -14.11 -15.59 4.35
N ASP A 41 -14.66 -14.52 3.77
CA ASP A 41 -15.67 -14.56 2.71
C ASP A 41 -14.99 -14.53 1.33
N TYR A 42 -14.25 -15.60 1.04
CA TYR A 42 -13.42 -15.69 -0.17
C TYR A 42 -14.23 -15.69 -1.46
N GLN A 43 -15.48 -16.16 -1.41
CA GLN A 43 -16.37 -16.16 -2.57
C GLN A 43 -16.73 -14.74 -2.99
N GLN A 44 -17.11 -13.89 -2.04
CA GLN A 44 -17.43 -12.50 -2.33
C GLN A 44 -16.18 -11.69 -2.69
N ALA A 45 -15.05 -11.94 -2.05
CA ALA A 45 -13.76 -11.34 -2.43
C ALA A 45 -13.38 -11.69 -3.87
N MET A 46 -13.50 -12.98 -4.26
CA MET A 46 -13.22 -13.44 -5.61
C MET A 46 -14.14 -12.76 -6.64
N ALA A 47 -15.44 -12.66 -6.37
CA ALA A 47 -16.39 -11.99 -7.27
C ALA A 47 -16.00 -10.52 -7.53
N ILE A 48 -15.54 -9.80 -6.49
CA ILE A 48 -15.04 -8.42 -6.65
C ILE A 48 -13.76 -8.39 -7.47
N TYR A 49 -12.82 -9.31 -7.22
CA TYR A 49 -11.62 -9.41 -8.04
C TYR A 49 -11.93 -9.74 -9.49
N GLU A 50 -12.92 -10.57 -9.80
CA GLU A 50 -13.32 -10.82 -11.19
C GLU A 50 -13.81 -9.54 -11.88
N GLU A 51 -14.61 -8.71 -11.20
CA GLU A 51 -14.98 -7.40 -11.70
C GLU A 51 -13.73 -6.55 -11.97
N VAL A 52 -12.79 -6.49 -11.03
CA VAL A 52 -11.55 -5.72 -11.17
C VAL A 52 -10.71 -6.21 -12.35
N LEU A 53 -10.44 -7.52 -12.43
CA LEU A 53 -9.63 -8.15 -13.47
C LEU A 53 -10.22 -7.97 -14.88
N SER A 54 -11.54 -7.78 -14.98
CA SER A 54 -12.24 -7.60 -16.26
C SER A 54 -12.33 -6.15 -16.73
N ASN A 55 -12.20 -5.19 -15.81
CA ASN A 55 -12.45 -3.76 -16.07
C ASN A 55 -11.21 -2.87 -15.95
N PHE A 56 -10.05 -3.43 -15.59
CA PHE A 56 -8.82 -2.66 -15.41
C PHE A 56 -7.64 -3.30 -16.16
N SER A 57 -6.97 -2.46 -16.93
CA SER A 57 -5.83 -2.81 -17.79
C SER A 57 -4.51 -3.05 -17.03
N HIS A 58 -4.36 -2.45 -15.86
CA HIS A 58 -3.22 -2.61 -14.97
C HIS A 58 -3.69 -3.23 -13.65
N LEU A 59 -2.95 -4.24 -13.21
CA LEU A 59 -3.26 -5.02 -12.03
C LEU A 59 -1.99 -5.12 -11.21
N PHE A 60 -2.01 -4.66 -9.96
CA PHE A 60 -0.86 -4.79 -9.09
C PHE A 60 -0.66 -6.27 -8.74
N PHE A 61 0.59 -6.71 -8.63
CA PHE A 61 0.93 -8.09 -8.34
C PHE A 61 0.29 -8.59 -7.02
N LYS A 62 0.12 -7.68 -6.06
CA LYS A 62 -0.49 -7.98 -4.75
C LYS A 62 -1.96 -8.36 -4.92
N ASP A 63 -2.68 -7.65 -5.75
CA ASP A 63 -4.09 -7.90 -6.03
C ASP A 63 -4.28 -9.19 -6.84
N LEU A 64 -3.37 -9.46 -7.79
CA LEU A 64 -3.32 -10.75 -8.49
C LEU A 64 -3.03 -11.93 -7.53
N HIS A 65 -2.19 -11.71 -6.53
CA HIS A 65 -1.89 -12.73 -5.52
C HIS A 65 -3.13 -13.03 -4.70
N ASN A 66 -3.75 -11.99 -4.14
CA ASN A 66 -4.94 -12.12 -3.31
C ASN A 66 -6.08 -12.79 -4.11
N ALA A 67 -6.27 -12.42 -5.38
CA ALA A 67 -7.22 -13.08 -6.27
C ALA A 67 -6.88 -14.57 -6.50
N ALA A 68 -5.60 -14.91 -6.72
CA ALA A 68 -5.18 -16.29 -6.92
C ALA A 68 -5.46 -17.14 -5.68
N VAL A 69 -5.16 -16.61 -4.49
CA VAL A 69 -5.42 -17.29 -3.22
C VAL A 69 -6.92 -17.43 -2.97
N CYS A 70 -7.73 -16.40 -3.24
CA CYS A 70 -9.20 -16.51 -3.15
C CYS A 70 -9.75 -17.60 -4.07
N ALA A 71 -9.25 -17.69 -5.30
CA ALA A 71 -9.63 -18.76 -6.22
C ALA A 71 -9.27 -20.15 -5.69
N ILE A 72 -8.11 -20.30 -5.04
CA ILE A 72 -7.72 -21.56 -4.39
C ILE A 72 -8.69 -21.92 -3.25
N MET A 73 -9.03 -20.95 -2.39
CA MET A 73 -9.96 -21.16 -1.28
C MET A 73 -11.40 -21.46 -1.72
N CYS A 74 -11.76 -21.12 -2.96
CA CYS A 74 -13.03 -21.44 -3.60
C CYS A 74 -12.99 -22.74 -4.44
N ASP A 75 -11.91 -23.53 -4.36
CA ASP A 75 -11.66 -24.72 -5.20
C ASP A 75 -11.63 -24.44 -6.72
N GLU A 76 -11.44 -23.18 -7.12
CA GLU A 76 -11.36 -22.74 -8.52
C GLU A 76 -9.93 -22.86 -9.09
N TYR A 77 -9.33 -24.05 -8.96
CA TYR A 77 -7.91 -24.28 -9.26
C TYR A 77 -7.47 -23.89 -10.67
N GLN A 78 -8.35 -24.01 -11.68
CA GLN A 78 -8.04 -23.54 -13.04
C GLN A 78 -7.89 -22.02 -13.10
N ARG A 79 -8.72 -21.28 -12.37
CA ARG A 79 -8.65 -19.82 -12.28
C ARG A 79 -7.39 -19.38 -11.56
N ALA A 80 -7.09 -20.02 -10.42
CA ALA A 80 -5.85 -19.81 -9.68
C ALA A 80 -4.61 -20.05 -10.57
N TYR A 81 -4.58 -21.15 -11.33
CA TYR A 81 -3.52 -21.44 -12.29
C TYR A 81 -3.31 -20.32 -13.32
N GLN A 82 -4.39 -19.75 -13.90
CA GLN A 82 -4.26 -18.62 -14.83
C GLN A 82 -3.71 -17.35 -14.15
N LEU A 83 -4.15 -17.07 -12.91
CA LEU A 83 -3.67 -15.93 -12.14
C LEU A 83 -2.19 -16.07 -11.77
N MET A 84 -1.72 -17.28 -11.45
CA MET A 84 -0.31 -17.54 -11.20
C MET A 84 0.57 -17.28 -12.42
N LYS A 85 0.09 -17.61 -13.63
CA LYS A 85 0.80 -17.26 -14.86
C LYS A 85 0.94 -15.74 -15.01
N GLN A 86 -0.09 -14.99 -14.68
CA GLN A 86 -0.05 -13.51 -14.66
C GLN A 86 0.91 -12.99 -13.58
N LEU A 87 0.93 -13.60 -12.40
CA LEU A 87 1.89 -13.26 -11.34
C LEU A 87 3.34 -13.41 -11.81
N VAL A 88 3.67 -14.49 -12.52
CA VAL A 88 5.03 -14.69 -13.07
C VAL A 88 5.37 -13.60 -14.10
N LEU A 89 4.39 -13.18 -14.91
CA LEU A 89 4.51 -12.03 -15.82
C LEU A 89 4.60 -10.68 -15.10
N GLN A 90 4.29 -10.63 -13.81
CA GLN A 90 4.44 -9.49 -12.92
C GLN A 90 5.62 -9.66 -11.95
N GLY A 91 6.58 -10.52 -12.28
CA GLY A 91 7.82 -10.61 -11.52
C GLY A 91 7.84 -11.65 -10.40
N TYR A 92 6.79 -12.45 -10.20
CA TYR A 92 6.87 -13.59 -9.27
C TYR A 92 7.97 -14.56 -9.67
N GLU A 93 8.69 -15.02 -8.66
CA GLU A 93 9.65 -16.10 -8.71
C GLU A 93 8.99 -17.39 -8.23
N LEU A 94 9.51 -18.54 -8.65
CA LEU A 94 8.95 -19.84 -8.27
C LEU A 94 8.84 -20.01 -6.74
N LYS A 95 9.84 -19.52 -6.00
CA LYS A 95 9.88 -19.54 -4.53
C LYS A 95 8.75 -18.74 -3.86
N ASP A 96 8.16 -17.77 -4.56
CA ASP A 96 7.04 -17.01 -4.01
C ASP A 96 5.78 -17.88 -3.88
N PHE A 97 5.71 -19.01 -4.61
CA PHE A 97 4.65 -20.01 -4.51
C PHE A 97 4.93 -21.09 -3.45
N ASP A 98 6.06 -21.03 -2.74
CA ASP A 98 6.33 -21.91 -1.59
C ASP A 98 5.49 -21.53 -0.37
N ASN A 99 4.83 -20.38 -0.40
CA ASN A 99 3.85 -19.93 0.57
C ASN A 99 2.70 -20.96 0.74
N HIS A 100 2.29 -21.18 2.00
CA HIS A 100 1.24 -22.10 2.41
C HIS A 100 -0.12 -21.83 1.75
N ALA A 101 -0.41 -20.58 1.38
CA ALA A 101 -1.62 -20.20 0.65
C ALA A 101 -1.77 -20.93 -0.70
N PHE A 102 -0.68 -21.47 -1.26
CA PHE A 102 -0.68 -22.24 -2.50
C PHE A 102 -0.64 -23.76 -2.30
N ASP A 103 -0.61 -24.27 -1.06
CA ASP A 103 -0.45 -25.71 -0.77
C ASP A 103 -1.58 -26.55 -1.37
N LEU A 104 -2.85 -26.13 -1.23
CA LEU A 104 -4.00 -26.81 -1.81
C LEU A 104 -3.90 -26.95 -3.35
N LEU A 105 -3.35 -25.94 -4.03
CA LEU A 105 -3.11 -26.05 -5.46
C LEU A 105 -1.92 -26.98 -5.78
N LYS A 106 -0.85 -26.94 -4.98
CA LYS A 106 0.32 -27.82 -5.15
C LYS A 106 -0.04 -29.30 -4.95
N GLU A 107 -1.02 -29.58 -4.09
CA GLU A 107 -1.62 -30.91 -3.92
C GLU A 107 -2.34 -31.41 -5.19
N ASN A 108 -2.83 -30.49 -6.03
CA ASN A 108 -3.27 -30.80 -7.39
C ASN A 108 -2.06 -31.02 -8.31
N THR A 109 -1.42 -32.18 -8.17
CA THR A 109 -0.13 -32.52 -8.82
C THR A 109 -0.16 -32.37 -10.35
N PHE A 110 -1.33 -32.51 -10.98
CA PHE A 110 -1.48 -32.31 -12.42
C PHE A 110 -1.34 -30.84 -12.82
N LEU A 111 -2.13 -29.95 -12.21
CA LEU A 111 -2.06 -28.51 -12.51
C LEU A 111 -0.74 -27.90 -12.07
N TRP A 112 -0.25 -28.29 -10.90
CA TRP A 112 1.05 -27.85 -10.42
C TRP A 112 2.19 -28.32 -11.33
N GLY A 113 2.17 -29.58 -11.78
CA GLY A 113 3.15 -30.11 -12.72
C GLY A 113 3.19 -29.30 -14.03
N ILE A 114 2.02 -29.00 -14.61
CA ILE A 114 1.93 -28.15 -15.81
C ILE A 114 2.50 -26.75 -15.53
N PHE A 115 2.11 -26.12 -14.41
CA PHE A 115 2.61 -24.79 -14.05
C PHE A 115 4.13 -24.78 -13.89
N ALA A 116 4.69 -25.75 -13.17
CA ALA A 116 6.13 -25.87 -12.93
C ALA A 116 6.92 -26.08 -14.25
N ASP A 117 6.38 -26.88 -15.17
CA ASP A 117 6.97 -27.10 -16.49
C ASP A 117 6.93 -25.83 -17.38
N GLU A 118 5.84 -25.06 -17.31
CA GLU A 118 5.68 -23.82 -18.08
C GLU A 118 6.43 -22.61 -17.49
N TYR A 119 6.65 -22.59 -16.17
CA TYR A 119 7.23 -21.46 -15.44
C TYR A 119 8.50 -20.90 -16.08
N PRO A 120 9.53 -21.70 -16.46
CA PRO A 120 10.75 -21.17 -17.05
C PRO A 120 10.50 -20.35 -18.32
N SER A 121 9.52 -20.76 -19.14
CA SER A 121 9.18 -20.02 -20.36
C SER A 121 8.46 -18.72 -20.05
N ILE A 122 7.52 -18.72 -19.11
CA ILE A 122 6.77 -17.51 -18.71
C ILE A 122 7.74 -16.51 -18.06
N ARG A 123 8.62 -16.98 -17.17
CA ARG A 123 9.63 -16.16 -16.52
C ARG A 123 10.61 -15.55 -17.52
N LYS A 124 10.99 -16.30 -18.56
CA LYS A 124 11.81 -15.77 -19.65
C LYS A 124 11.10 -14.63 -20.39
N SER A 125 9.79 -14.73 -20.61
CA SER A 125 9.00 -13.64 -21.20
C SER A 125 8.99 -12.39 -20.32
N TYR A 126 8.80 -12.54 -19.01
CA TYR A 126 8.92 -11.42 -18.05
C TYR A 126 10.29 -10.75 -18.15
N LEU A 127 11.37 -11.52 -17.98
CA LEU A 127 12.73 -10.99 -17.99
C LEU A 127 13.10 -10.35 -19.34
N GLY A 128 12.60 -10.90 -20.45
CA GLY A 128 12.82 -10.35 -21.79
C GLY A 128 12.08 -9.03 -22.06
N GLY A 129 11.05 -8.71 -21.26
CA GLY A 129 10.32 -7.44 -21.34
C GLY A 129 10.96 -6.30 -20.53
N LEU A 130 12.02 -6.56 -19.76
CA LEU A 130 12.66 -5.56 -18.92
C LEU A 130 13.62 -4.66 -19.71
N ASN A 131 13.49 -3.34 -19.55
CA ASN A 131 14.45 -2.38 -20.09
C ASN A 131 15.64 -2.21 -19.12
N ASN A 132 16.68 -3.04 -19.29
CA ASN A 132 17.84 -3.06 -18.38
C ASN A 132 18.64 -1.76 -18.35
N ASP A 133 18.66 -0.99 -19.43
CA ASP A 133 19.38 0.29 -19.49
C ASP A 133 18.67 1.32 -18.60
N LEU A 134 17.36 1.47 -18.75
CA LEU A 134 16.54 2.37 -17.93
C LEU A 134 16.56 1.96 -16.44
N ARG A 135 16.56 0.65 -16.18
CA ARG A 135 16.75 0.10 -14.81
C ARG A 135 18.09 0.51 -14.21
N GLY A 136 19.15 0.53 -15.03
CA GLY A 136 20.47 1.02 -14.63
C GLY A 136 20.44 2.50 -14.25
N GLU A 137 19.71 3.33 -14.99
CA GLU A 137 19.54 4.76 -14.67
C GLU A 137 18.84 4.96 -13.32
N TYR A 138 17.74 4.24 -13.06
CA TYR A 138 17.05 4.31 -11.76
C TYR A 138 17.95 3.86 -10.60
N TYR A 139 18.74 2.81 -10.80
CA TYR A 139 19.70 2.35 -9.81
C TYR A 139 20.77 3.43 -9.51
N MET A 140 21.29 4.10 -10.54
CA MET A 140 22.29 5.16 -10.34
C MET A 140 21.72 6.37 -9.59
N LEU A 141 20.48 6.77 -9.89
CA LEU A 141 19.79 7.84 -9.14
C LEU A 141 19.62 7.46 -7.67
N TYR A 142 19.19 6.22 -7.38
CA TYR A 142 19.12 5.70 -6.02
C TYR A 142 20.48 5.70 -5.31
N MET A 143 21.54 5.23 -5.94
CA MET A 143 22.88 5.21 -5.33
C MET A 143 23.39 6.62 -4.99
N ASN A 144 23.15 7.58 -5.89
CA ASN A 144 23.50 8.99 -5.65
C ASN A 144 22.70 9.57 -4.48
N ASP A 145 21.40 9.28 -4.44
CA ASP A 145 20.49 9.69 -3.38
C ASP A 145 20.95 9.18 -2.00
N GLN A 146 21.22 7.88 -1.88
CA GLN A 146 21.67 7.27 -0.61
C GLN A 146 23.02 7.80 -0.15
N LYS A 147 23.94 8.04 -1.10
CA LYS A 147 25.24 8.65 -0.78
C LYS A 147 25.07 10.07 -0.22
N ALA A 148 24.18 10.87 -0.79
CA ALA A 148 23.90 12.21 -0.31
C ALA A 148 23.22 12.19 1.05
N ALA A 149 22.20 11.36 1.25
CA ALA A 149 21.51 11.20 2.52
C ALA A 149 22.45 10.78 3.67
N SER A 150 23.53 10.06 3.36
CA SER A 150 24.54 9.62 4.33
C SER A 150 25.63 10.66 4.63
N SER A 151 25.63 11.82 3.96
CA SER A 151 26.74 12.79 4.01
C SER A 151 26.71 13.73 5.23
N ASN A 152 25.55 13.90 5.87
CA ASN A 152 25.27 14.96 6.87
C ASN A 152 25.47 16.40 6.35
N ASP A 153 25.56 16.60 5.04
CA ASP A 153 25.63 17.91 4.39
C ASP A 153 24.28 18.23 3.76
N GLU A 154 23.51 19.12 4.40
CA GLU A 154 22.15 19.46 3.99
C GLU A 154 22.11 20.12 2.60
N ASP A 155 23.06 21.01 2.29
CA ASP A 155 23.12 21.67 0.98
C ASP A 155 23.41 20.64 -0.13
N LEU A 156 24.29 19.68 0.14
CA LEU A 156 24.55 18.57 -0.78
C LEU A 156 23.33 17.67 -0.95
N MET A 157 22.65 17.30 0.14
CA MET A 157 21.43 16.50 0.11
C MET A 157 20.36 17.16 -0.76
N ASP A 158 20.09 18.44 -0.51
CA ASP A 158 19.06 19.21 -1.20
C ASP A 158 19.35 19.31 -2.70
N SER A 159 20.61 19.60 -3.04
CA SER A 159 21.07 19.64 -4.42
C SER A 159 20.89 18.30 -5.13
N VAL A 160 21.26 17.20 -4.48
CA VAL A 160 21.14 15.85 -5.06
C VAL A 160 19.68 15.43 -5.20
N PHE A 161 18.85 15.62 -4.18
CA PHE A 161 17.42 15.27 -4.22
C PHE A 161 16.70 16.03 -5.33
N PHE A 162 16.98 17.33 -5.47
CA PHE A 162 16.39 18.14 -6.53
C PHE A 162 16.84 17.70 -7.92
N ASN A 163 18.14 17.49 -8.14
CA ASN A 163 18.66 17.06 -9.43
C ASN A 163 18.20 15.65 -9.81
N ASN A 164 18.13 14.72 -8.85
CA ASN A 164 17.58 13.39 -9.08
C ASN A 164 16.10 13.44 -9.45
N GLY A 165 15.31 14.28 -8.78
CA GLY A 165 13.91 14.48 -9.13
C GLY A 165 13.73 15.03 -10.55
N ARG A 166 14.53 16.02 -10.95
CA ARG A 166 14.55 16.50 -12.35
C ARG A 166 14.87 15.36 -13.33
N ASN A 167 15.92 14.60 -13.06
CA ASN A 167 16.32 13.48 -13.94
C ASN A 167 15.22 12.42 -14.03
N LEU A 168 14.55 12.10 -12.92
CA LEU A 168 13.40 11.18 -12.91
C LEU A 168 12.25 11.71 -13.76
N TYR A 169 11.91 13.00 -13.61
CA TYR A 169 10.88 13.63 -14.43
C TYR A 169 11.21 13.49 -15.93
N ASP A 170 12.44 13.83 -16.34
CA ASP A 170 12.87 13.72 -17.73
C ASP A 170 12.84 12.26 -18.25
N LEU A 171 13.25 11.30 -17.41
CA LEU A 171 13.20 9.87 -17.74
C LEU A 171 11.75 9.39 -17.94
N PHE A 172 10.82 9.83 -17.09
CA PHE A 172 9.41 9.45 -17.20
C PHE A 172 8.73 10.09 -18.42
N GLN A 173 9.02 11.35 -18.71
CA GLN A 173 8.55 12.02 -19.93
C GLN A 173 9.02 11.30 -21.20
N THR A 174 10.21 10.68 -21.17
CA THR A 174 10.81 10.02 -22.32
C THR A 174 10.39 8.55 -22.48
N ASN A 175 10.11 7.85 -21.38
CA ASN A 175 9.94 6.38 -21.37
C ASN A 175 8.59 5.89 -20.82
N ASP A 176 7.61 6.79 -20.68
CA ASP A 176 6.40 6.61 -19.88
C ASP A 176 6.72 6.36 -18.39
N PHE A 177 5.68 6.39 -17.55
CA PHE A 177 5.85 6.08 -16.14
C PHE A 177 6.20 4.58 -15.96
N PRO A 178 7.24 4.24 -15.17
CA PRO A 178 7.67 2.86 -15.04
C PRO A 178 6.66 1.99 -14.31
N LYS A 179 6.43 0.77 -14.81
CA LYS A 179 5.53 -0.23 -14.20
C LYS A 179 6.14 -0.94 -12.98
N LEU A 180 7.14 -0.32 -12.34
CA LEU A 180 7.89 -0.92 -11.23
C LEU A 180 7.04 -1.11 -9.98
N PHE A 181 6.04 -0.26 -9.74
CA PHE A 181 5.12 -0.45 -8.60
C PHE A 181 4.01 -1.47 -8.88
N VAL A 182 3.75 -1.77 -10.15
CA VAL A 182 2.73 -2.75 -10.57
C VAL A 182 3.27 -4.18 -10.42
N ALA A 183 4.54 -4.39 -10.73
CA ALA A 183 5.22 -5.67 -10.64
C ALA A 183 5.92 -5.89 -9.28
N LYS A 184 6.14 -7.16 -8.93
CA LYS A 184 7.05 -7.57 -7.84
C LYS A 184 8.48 -7.38 -8.31
N ASP A 185 8.96 -6.15 -8.24
CA ASP A 185 10.28 -5.76 -8.72
C ASP A 185 11.10 -5.09 -7.62
N THR A 186 12.35 -5.52 -7.41
CA THR A 186 13.22 -4.96 -6.37
C THR A 186 13.61 -3.51 -6.61
N LEU A 187 13.49 -3.01 -7.86
CA LEU A 187 13.72 -1.60 -8.16
C LEU A 187 12.57 -0.70 -7.72
N ASN A 188 11.41 -1.23 -7.34
CA ASN A 188 10.30 -0.42 -6.84
C ASN A 188 10.74 0.43 -5.64
N GLN A 189 11.45 -0.17 -4.69
CA GLN A 189 11.99 0.50 -3.51
C GLN A 189 13.08 1.51 -3.88
N MET A 190 13.91 1.16 -4.87
CA MET A 190 14.99 2.04 -5.34
C MET A 190 14.44 3.26 -6.08
N LEU A 191 13.29 3.16 -6.74
CA LEU A 191 12.60 4.30 -7.35
C LEU A 191 11.79 5.09 -6.32
N TYR A 192 11.17 4.39 -5.37
CA TYR A 192 10.38 4.98 -4.29
C TYR A 192 11.19 5.99 -3.48
N VAL A 193 12.42 5.66 -3.08
CA VAL A 193 13.20 6.52 -2.17
C VAL A 193 13.59 7.88 -2.78
N PRO A 194 14.12 7.99 -4.01
CA PRO A 194 14.39 9.29 -4.62
C PRO A 194 13.13 10.13 -4.84
N LEU A 195 11.99 9.51 -5.18
CA LEU A 195 10.70 10.21 -5.25
C LEU A 195 10.31 10.76 -3.88
N LEU A 196 10.39 9.92 -2.84
CA LEU A 196 10.13 10.29 -1.45
C LEU A 196 10.95 11.51 -1.02
N HIS A 197 12.26 11.50 -1.30
CA HIS A 197 13.15 12.62 -0.95
C HIS A 197 12.90 13.89 -1.77
N PHE A 198 12.57 13.77 -3.05
CA PHE A 198 12.24 14.93 -3.88
C PHE A 198 10.97 15.65 -3.40
N PHE A 199 9.89 14.91 -3.14
CA PHE A 199 8.66 15.47 -2.58
C PHE A 199 8.83 15.88 -1.11
N GLY A 200 9.70 15.20 -0.36
CA GLY A 200 10.15 15.61 0.96
C GLY A 200 10.80 16.99 0.97
N LEU A 201 11.76 17.21 0.06
CA LEU A 201 12.44 18.49 -0.13
C LEU A 201 11.42 19.60 -0.39
N LYS A 202 10.48 19.39 -1.32
CA LYS A 202 9.37 20.33 -1.59
C LYS A 202 8.61 20.68 -0.32
N ASN A 203 8.20 19.68 0.46
CA ASN A 203 7.42 19.87 1.68
C ASN A 203 8.21 20.58 2.78
N ARG A 204 9.50 20.25 2.96
CA ARG A 204 10.38 20.97 3.90
C ARG A 204 10.54 22.43 3.50
N MET A 205 10.83 22.73 2.24
CA MET A 205 10.98 24.12 1.78
C MET A 205 9.70 24.94 1.98
N LYS A 206 8.52 24.35 1.73
CA LYS A 206 7.22 24.97 2.05
C LYS A 206 7.04 25.21 3.55
N ASN A 207 7.44 24.25 4.39
CA ASN A 207 7.32 24.34 5.84
C ASN A 207 8.20 25.43 6.48
N ASP A 208 9.35 25.72 5.87
CA ASP A 208 10.33 26.69 6.37
C ASP A 208 10.05 28.12 5.87
N SER A 209 8.96 28.32 5.13
CA SER A 209 8.57 29.61 4.53
C SER A 209 9.68 30.22 3.66
N ALA A 210 10.61 29.40 3.16
CA ALA A 210 11.65 29.82 2.25
C ALA A 210 11.00 30.16 0.90
N THR A 211 11.28 31.35 0.37
CA THR A 211 10.84 31.68 -1.00
C THR A 211 11.58 30.76 -1.96
N LEU A 212 10.84 29.85 -2.60
CA LEU A 212 11.37 29.04 -3.70
C LEU A 212 11.73 29.97 -4.87
N ASN A 213 12.83 29.66 -5.57
CA ASN A 213 13.01 30.22 -6.90
C ASN A 213 11.84 29.71 -7.78
N PRO A 214 11.17 30.59 -8.56
CA PRO A 214 10.08 30.20 -9.45
C PRO A 214 10.35 28.95 -10.31
N CYS A 215 11.56 28.77 -10.84
CA CYS A 215 11.91 27.59 -11.62
C CYS A 215 11.86 26.28 -10.82
N THR A 216 12.17 26.35 -9.53
CA THR A 216 12.13 25.19 -8.62
C THR A 216 10.68 24.83 -8.27
N GLU A 217 9.85 25.84 -8.01
CA GLU A 217 8.43 25.67 -7.72
C GLU A 217 7.68 25.09 -8.93
N GLU A 218 7.93 25.59 -10.13
CA GLU A 218 7.34 25.09 -11.38
C GLU A 218 7.65 23.60 -11.60
N LEU A 219 8.89 23.16 -11.36
CA LEU A 219 9.25 21.74 -11.47
C LEU A 219 8.52 20.88 -10.43
N PHE A 220 8.42 21.35 -9.19
CA PHE A 220 7.71 20.62 -8.13
C PHE A 220 6.21 20.47 -8.40
N GLU A 221 5.57 21.47 -9.01
CA GLU A 221 4.17 21.42 -9.41
C GLU A 221 3.97 20.50 -10.61
N THR A 222 4.77 20.71 -11.66
CA THR A 222 4.69 19.92 -12.89
C THR A 222 4.93 18.42 -12.63
N PHE A 223 5.91 18.09 -11.77
CA PHE A 223 6.17 16.69 -11.44
C PHE A 223 5.10 16.11 -10.50
N GLU A 224 4.50 16.91 -9.61
CA GLU A 224 3.36 16.45 -8.80
C GLU A 224 2.15 16.10 -9.67
N ASP A 225 1.80 16.97 -10.62
CA ASP A 225 0.69 16.75 -11.55
C ASP A 225 0.93 15.50 -12.40
N TYR A 226 2.15 15.32 -12.91
CA TYR A 226 2.52 14.14 -13.67
C TYR A 226 2.47 12.85 -12.81
N PHE A 227 2.97 12.89 -11.58
CA PHE A 227 2.93 11.76 -10.66
C PHE A 227 1.49 11.41 -10.25
N PHE A 228 0.63 12.41 -10.07
CA PHE A 228 -0.79 12.20 -9.82
C PHE A 228 -1.51 11.62 -11.04
N ALA A 229 -1.15 12.02 -12.26
CA ALA A 229 -1.68 11.40 -13.47
C ALA A 229 -1.30 9.90 -13.54
N ALA A 230 -0.03 9.56 -13.29
CA ALA A 230 0.42 8.17 -13.23
C ALA A 230 -0.31 7.35 -12.15
N TYR A 231 -0.62 7.97 -11.00
CA TYR A 231 -1.48 7.38 -9.98
C TYR A 231 -2.90 7.09 -10.51
N LEU A 232 -3.54 8.08 -11.14
CA LEU A 232 -4.89 7.93 -11.70
C LEU A 232 -4.95 6.91 -12.86
N GLU A 233 -3.82 6.62 -13.49
CA GLU A 233 -3.65 5.60 -14.52
C GLU A 233 -3.29 4.22 -13.94
N GLY A 234 -3.19 4.07 -12.61
CA GLY A 234 -2.92 2.77 -11.99
C GLY A 234 -1.47 2.33 -12.04
N ALA A 235 -0.54 3.26 -12.28
CA ALA A 235 0.89 2.96 -12.29
C ALA A 235 1.53 3.02 -10.90
N VAL A 236 0.84 3.62 -9.93
CA VAL A 236 1.28 3.78 -8.53
C VAL A 236 0.13 3.36 -7.62
N PRO A 237 0.36 2.50 -6.60
CA PRO A 237 -0.69 2.20 -5.62
C PRO A 237 -0.94 3.40 -4.70
N SER A 238 -2.16 3.50 -4.15
CA SER A 238 -2.57 4.67 -3.35
C SER A 238 -1.67 4.92 -2.14
N ARG A 239 -1.14 3.87 -1.51
CA ARG A 239 -0.24 3.99 -0.37
C ARG A 239 1.08 4.65 -0.74
N GLU A 240 1.78 4.13 -1.75
CA GLU A 240 3.05 4.66 -2.22
C GLU A 240 2.87 6.10 -2.67
N TYR A 241 1.77 6.41 -3.37
CA TYR A 241 1.42 7.79 -3.72
C TYR A 241 1.36 8.69 -2.49
N VAL A 242 0.55 8.34 -1.48
CA VAL A 242 0.40 9.13 -0.25
C VAL A 242 1.72 9.30 0.50
N GLN A 243 2.48 8.22 0.67
CA GLN A 243 3.75 8.27 1.37
C GLN A 243 4.74 9.20 0.67
N ILE A 244 4.83 9.12 -0.65
CA ILE A 244 5.69 9.97 -1.48
C ILE A 244 5.27 11.45 -1.35
N VAL A 245 4.03 11.80 -1.69
CA VAL A 245 3.63 13.22 -1.77
C VAL A 245 3.50 13.88 -0.39
N SER A 246 3.30 13.09 0.67
CA SER A 246 3.14 13.61 2.04
C SER A 246 4.42 13.56 2.86
N PHE A 247 5.54 13.06 2.31
CA PHE A 247 6.77 12.94 3.08
C PHE A 247 7.23 14.31 3.59
N TRP A 248 7.55 14.40 4.89
CA TRP A 248 7.86 15.65 5.60
C TRP A 248 6.78 16.74 5.56
N SER A 249 5.54 16.43 5.16
CA SER A 249 4.43 17.37 5.25
C SER A 249 3.96 17.51 6.70
N LYS A 250 3.98 18.74 7.25
CA LYS A 250 3.44 19.03 8.59
C LYS A 250 1.92 18.87 8.66
N ALA A 251 1.23 18.98 7.52
CA ALA A 251 -0.22 19.00 7.45
C ALA A 251 -0.85 17.62 7.16
N SER A 252 -0.04 16.58 6.87
CA SER A 252 -0.44 15.23 6.45
C SER A 252 -1.84 15.20 5.83
N ALA A 253 -1.95 15.59 4.55
CA ALA A 253 -3.24 15.79 3.89
C ALA A 253 -4.15 14.55 3.90
N TYR A 254 -3.55 13.37 4.05
CA TYR A 254 -4.22 12.06 4.12
C TYR A 254 -4.22 11.45 5.52
N GLY A 255 -3.72 12.19 6.51
CA GLY A 255 -3.70 11.89 7.92
C GLY A 255 -2.75 10.78 8.32
N ASP A 256 -2.31 10.86 9.57
CA ASP A 256 -1.63 9.76 10.23
C ASP A 256 -2.65 8.96 11.04
N PHE A 257 -2.59 7.64 10.96
CA PHE A 257 -3.42 6.78 11.79
C PHE A 257 -2.93 6.80 13.25
N ARG A 258 -3.83 6.45 14.16
CA ARG A 258 -3.53 6.06 15.53
C ARG A 258 -4.31 4.81 15.88
N LEU A 259 -3.73 3.95 16.70
CA LEU A 259 -4.50 2.87 17.32
C LEU A 259 -5.27 3.44 18.51
N VAL A 260 -6.58 3.23 18.55
CA VAL A 260 -7.44 3.63 19.66
C VAL A 260 -7.85 2.38 20.42
N ILE A 261 -7.52 2.33 21.71
CA ILE A 261 -7.89 1.26 22.64
C ILE A 261 -8.93 1.85 23.61
N ASP A 262 -10.20 1.53 23.42
CA ASP A 262 -11.30 2.02 24.25
C ASP A 262 -11.67 0.98 25.31
N PHE A 263 -11.21 1.19 26.54
CA PHE A 263 -11.43 0.25 27.65
C PHE A 263 -12.89 0.19 28.12
N TYR A 264 -13.70 1.22 27.88
CA TYR A 264 -15.12 1.18 28.24
C TYR A 264 -15.92 0.32 27.27
N LYS A 265 -15.59 0.39 25.98
CA LYS A 265 -16.24 -0.43 24.95
C LYS A 265 -15.60 -1.79 24.76
N GLU A 266 -14.37 -1.97 25.26
CA GLU A 266 -13.54 -3.15 25.00
C GLU A 266 -13.31 -3.36 23.49
N GLU A 267 -12.92 -2.27 22.83
CA GLU A 267 -12.67 -2.26 21.39
C GLU A 267 -11.32 -1.64 21.04
N VAL A 268 -10.64 -2.24 20.08
CA VAL A 268 -9.51 -1.64 19.38
C VAL A 268 -9.95 -1.25 17.98
N PHE A 269 -9.62 -0.03 17.52
CA PHE A 269 -9.91 0.44 16.18
C PHE A 269 -8.88 1.47 15.69
N LEU A 270 -8.84 1.71 14.38
CA LEU A 270 -7.99 2.75 13.80
C LEU A 270 -8.71 4.11 13.87
N GLY A 271 -7.99 5.11 14.37
CA GLY A 271 -8.42 6.50 14.38
C GLY A 271 -7.45 7.40 13.62
N LEU A 272 -7.83 8.66 13.43
CA LEU A 272 -6.92 9.70 12.93
C LEU A 272 -6.21 10.40 14.08
N ASN A 273 -4.93 10.71 13.89
CA ASN A 273 -4.18 11.62 14.75
C ASN A 273 -4.50 13.10 14.39
N ALA A 274 -5.77 13.46 14.44
CA ALA A 274 -6.26 14.79 14.07
C ALA A 274 -7.46 15.19 14.93
N LEU A 275 -7.71 16.51 15.00
CA LEU A 275 -8.95 17.04 15.57
C LEU A 275 -10.17 16.63 14.70
N PRO A 276 -11.39 16.55 15.27
CA PRO A 276 -12.56 16.05 14.54
C PRO A 276 -12.89 16.82 13.24
N ASP A 277 -12.75 18.14 13.23
CA ASP A 277 -12.95 19.00 12.07
C ASP A 277 -11.93 18.73 10.95
N LYS A 278 -10.66 18.51 11.33
CA LYS A 278 -9.61 18.10 10.40
C LYS A 278 -9.79 16.66 9.90
N ALA A 279 -10.34 15.78 10.73
CA ALA A 279 -10.57 14.38 10.36
C ALA A 279 -11.55 14.24 9.19
N GLU A 280 -12.58 15.08 9.12
CA GLU A 280 -13.51 15.12 7.98
C GLU A 280 -12.80 15.52 6.68
N ILE A 281 -11.96 16.56 6.73
CA ILE A 281 -11.17 17.02 5.59
C ILE A 281 -10.19 15.94 5.13
N ILE A 282 -9.47 15.31 6.06
CA ILE A 282 -8.55 14.21 5.78
C ILE A 282 -9.28 13.06 5.11
N ASN A 283 -10.41 12.60 5.66
CA ASN A 283 -11.18 11.50 5.08
C ASN A 283 -11.76 11.86 3.71
N LYS A 284 -12.12 13.12 3.48
CA LYS A 284 -12.49 13.61 2.16
C LYS A 284 -11.33 13.50 1.17
N ASN A 285 -10.12 13.91 1.54
CA ASN A 285 -8.92 13.80 0.70
C ASN A 285 -8.57 12.34 0.40
N ARG A 286 -8.61 11.46 1.41
CA ARG A 286 -8.42 10.01 1.25
C ARG A 286 -9.39 9.41 0.25
N ASN A 287 -10.68 9.73 0.40
CA ASN A 287 -11.72 9.26 -0.52
C ASN A 287 -11.47 9.73 -1.96
N GLN A 288 -10.98 10.96 -2.17
CA GLN A 288 -10.69 11.49 -3.51
C GLN A 288 -9.60 10.71 -4.24
N ILE A 289 -8.71 10.05 -3.49
CA ILE A 289 -7.68 9.18 -4.04
C ILE A 289 -7.97 7.70 -3.77
N GLY A 290 -9.23 7.31 -3.58
CA GLY A 290 -9.59 5.88 -3.52
C GLY A 290 -9.20 5.17 -2.23
N LEU A 291 -8.56 5.85 -1.28
CA LEU A 291 -8.32 5.35 0.06
C LEU A 291 -9.61 5.37 0.87
N PHE A 292 -9.76 4.38 1.75
CA PHE A 292 -10.87 4.31 2.69
C PHE A 292 -10.77 5.43 3.75
N PRO A 293 -11.92 5.93 4.24
CA PRO A 293 -11.93 6.86 5.36
C PRO A 293 -11.53 6.13 6.65
N ILE A 294 -10.72 6.76 7.48
CA ILE A 294 -10.35 6.23 8.79
C ILE A 294 -11.46 6.58 9.77
N ASN A 295 -12.24 5.57 10.13
CA ASN A 295 -13.38 5.65 11.04
C ASN A 295 -13.55 4.30 11.79
N ASN A 296 -14.59 4.18 12.62
CA ASN A 296 -14.82 2.95 13.39
C ASN A 296 -15.07 1.70 12.51
N ASP A 297 -15.54 1.85 11.28
CA ASP A 297 -15.81 0.71 10.38
C ASP A 297 -14.51 0.01 9.94
N THR A 298 -13.38 0.70 10.07
CA THR A 298 -12.05 0.13 9.80
C THR A 298 -11.57 -0.86 10.87
N LYS A 299 -12.35 -1.07 11.94
CA LYS A 299 -12.10 -2.13 12.94
C LYS A 299 -11.92 -3.50 12.28
N VAL A 300 -12.65 -3.77 11.19
CA VAL A 300 -12.53 -5.04 10.44
C VAL A 300 -11.08 -5.32 10.02
N LEU A 301 -10.28 -4.29 9.73
CA LEU A 301 -8.87 -4.45 9.32
C LEU A 301 -7.99 -5.03 10.45
N LEU A 302 -8.44 -4.91 11.70
CA LEU A 302 -7.73 -5.45 12.86
C LEU A 302 -8.11 -6.90 13.17
N ASN A 303 -9.14 -7.47 12.53
CA ASN A 303 -9.64 -8.81 12.85
C ASN A 303 -8.55 -9.88 12.78
N ASN A 304 -7.58 -9.72 11.87
CA ASN A 304 -6.49 -10.67 11.65
C ASN A 304 -5.17 -10.28 12.33
N SER A 305 -5.21 -9.32 13.24
CA SER A 305 -4.07 -8.94 14.07
C SER A 305 -4.32 -9.36 15.53
N TRP A 306 -3.27 -9.41 16.34
CA TRP A 306 -3.42 -9.68 17.77
C TRP A 306 -4.31 -8.64 18.50
N TYR A 307 -4.51 -7.45 17.91
CA TYR A 307 -5.43 -6.43 18.42
C TYR A 307 -6.89 -6.88 18.46
N SER A 308 -7.30 -7.87 17.65
CA SER A 308 -8.64 -8.47 17.77
C SER A 308 -8.81 -9.29 19.05
N GLN A 309 -7.69 -9.70 19.66
CA GLN A 309 -7.61 -10.47 20.91
C GLN A 309 -7.05 -9.62 22.06
N TYR A 310 -7.14 -8.29 21.97
CA TYR A 310 -6.55 -7.41 22.97
C TYR A 310 -7.07 -7.73 24.40
N PRO A 311 -6.19 -7.91 25.40
CA PRO A 311 -6.54 -8.48 26.71
C PRO A 311 -7.22 -7.47 27.65
N PHE A 312 -8.41 -6.99 27.28
CA PHE A 312 -9.14 -5.98 28.05
C PHE A 312 -9.45 -6.46 29.47
N ILE A 313 -9.86 -7.71 29.64
CA ILE A 313 -10.28 -8.27 30.94
C ILE A 313 -9.07 -8.39 31.86
N GLU A 314 -8.00 -9.02 31.37
CA GLU A 314 -6.77 -9.26 32.11
C GLU A 314 -6.10 -7.95 32.52
N ILE A 315 -6.08 -6.95 31.62
CA ILE A 315 -5.54 -5.62 31.94
C ILE A 315 -6.40 -4.93 33.01
N LYS A 316 -7.73 -4.97 32.92
CA LYS A 316 -8.63 -4.36 33.93
C LYS A 316 -8.48 -5.04 35.30
N GLU A 317 -8.41 -6.36 35.32
CA GLU A 317 -8.19 -7.12 36.55
C GLU A 317 -6.82 -6.82 37.17
N ALA A 318 -5.76 -6.78 36.35
CA ALA A 318 -4.43 -6.40 36.81
C ALA A 318 -4.42 -4.97 37.36
N PHE A 319 -5.11 -4.03 36.70
CA PHE A 319 -5.23 -2.66 37.16
C PHE A 319 -5.94 -2.53 38.52
N ASN A 320 -7.02 -3.30 38.72
CA ASN A 320 -7.78 -3.33 39.98
C ASN A 320 -7.02 -4.00 41.13
N ASN A 321 -6.10 -4.91 40.83
CA ASN A 321 -5.35 -5.69 41.81
C ASN A 321 -3.87 -5.29 41.94
N CYS A 322 -3.40 -4.23 41.24
CA CYS A 322 -1.98 -3.83 41.28
C CYS A 322 -1.65 -3.00 42.51
N ASP A 323 -1.39 -3.66 43.64
CA ASP A 323 -0.94 -3.03 44.90
C ASP A 323 0.37 -2.23 44.75
N SER A 324 1.22 -2.61 43.78
CA SER A 324 2.51 -1.97 43.52
C SER A 324 2.41 -0.74 42.61
N CYS A 325 1.32 -0.56 41.87
CA CYS A 325 1.22 0.49 40.87
C CYS A 325 0.81 1.82 41.54
N LYS A 326 1.74 2.78 41.62
CA LYS A 326 1.52 4.07 42.28
C LYS A 326 1.36 5.22 41.30
N THR A 327 1.81 5.01 40.07
CA THR A 327 1.86 6.02 39.01
C THR A 327 1.25 5.46 37.73
N THR A 328 0.82 6.34 36.82
CA THR A 328 0.39 5.94 35.46
C THR A 328 1.45 5.10 34.75
N ILE A 329 2.74 5.37 34.98
CA ILE A 329 3.85 4.60 34.40
C ILE A 329 3.85 3.15 34.88
N ASP A 330 3.59 2.90 36.16
CA ASP A 330 3.54 1.52 36.68
C ASP A 330 2.43 0.70 36.01
N TYR A 331 1.28 1.32 35.77
CA TYR A 331 0.17 0.66 35.05
C TYR A 331 0.49 0.40 33.59
N LEU A 332 1.13 1.36 32.91
CA LEU A 332 1.55 1.18 31.52
C LEU A 332 2.54 0.02 31.38
N ILE A 333 3.40 -0.21 32.37
CA ILE A 333 4.34 -1.34 32.39
C ILE A 333 3.59 -2.67 32.51
N VAL A 334 2.67 -2.79 33.47
CA VAL A 334 1.86 -4.01 33.65
C VAL A 334 1.01 -4.31 32.42
N GLN A 335 0.34 -3.29 31.88
CA GLN A 335 -0.43 -3.41 30.65
C GLN A 335 0.43 -3.87 29.47
N SER A 336 1.59 -3.23 29.27
CA SER A 336 2.49 -3.57 28.16
C SER A 336 2.97 -5.02 28.27
N ALA A 337 3.25 -5.50 29.49
CA ALA A 337 3.62 -6.90 29.71
C ALA A 337 2.50 -7.87 29.30
N ILE A 338 1.27 -7.64 29.77
CA ILE A 338 0.11 -8.49 29.43
C ILE A 338 -0.19 -8.45 27.92
N ALA A 339 -0.15 -7.27 27.31
CA ALA A 339 -0.38 -7.12 25.88
C ALA A 339 0.71 -7.81 25.04
N GLU A 340 1.97 -7.72 25.47
CA GLU A 340 3.10 -8.40 24.82
C GLU A 340 3.01 -9.92 24.97
N ASP A 341 2.54 -10.44 26.11
CA ASP A 341 2.29 -11.87 26.29
C ASP A 341 1.24 -12.38 25.29
N VAL A 342 0.08 -11.71 25.19
CA VAL A 342 -0.96 -12.07 24.20
C VAL A 342 -0.45 -11.94 22.76
N LYS A 343 0.32 -10.89 22.46
CA LYS A 343 0.92 -10.71 21.14
C LYS A 343 1.90 -11.85 20.81
N ASN A 344 2.68 -12.31 21.77
CA ASN A 344 3.61 -13.43 21.59
C ASN A 344 2.90 -14.78 21.46
N GLU A 345 1.75 -14.94 22.10
CA GLU A 345 0.89 -16.12 21.97
C GLU A 345 0.10 -16.12 20.65
N PHE A 346 -0.17 -14.95 20.07
CA PHE A 346 -0.83 -14.81 18.78
C PHE A 346 0.06 -15.41 17.68
N SER A 347 -0.17 -16.66 17.33
CA SER A 347 0.40 -17.25 16.12
C SER A 347 -0.29 -16.61 14.92
N SER A 348 0.43 -15.85 14.12
CA SER A 348 -0.06 -15.27 12.87
C SER A 348 -0.40 -16.30 11.77
N GLY A 349 -0.43 -17.58 12.14
CA GLY A 349 -0.17 -18.78 11.34
C GLY A 349 -1.18 -19.13 10.25
N GLU A 350 -2.13 -18.25 9.93
CA GLU A 350 -3.03 -18.44 8.78
C GLU A 350 -3.07 -17.21 7.86
N PHE A 351 -2.90 -15.99 8.38
CA PHE A 351 -3.12 -14.76 7.60
C PHE A 351 -1.84 -14.06 7.14
N ASP A 352 -0.71 -14.21 7.84
CA ASP A 352 0.57 -13.59 7.45
C ASP A 352 1.06 -14.03 6.06
N SER A 353 0.54 -15.15 5.58
CA SER A 353 0.86 -15.71 4.28
C SER A 353 -0.26 -15.51 3.23
N PHE A 354 -1.45 -15.05 3.64
CA PHE A 354 -2.65 -15.08 2.81
C PHE A 354 -2.89 -13.77 2.03
N ILE A 355 -2.73 -12.61 2.70
CA ILE A 355 -3.02 -11.31 2.10
C ILE A 355 -1.73 -10.54 1.89
N LEU A 356 -1.44 -10.19 0.64
CA LEU A 356 -0.53 -9.11 0.32
C LEU A 356 -1.36 -7.84 0.21
N SER A 357 -1.37 -7.02 1.25
CA SER A 357 -2.09 -5.74 1.26
C SER A 357 -1.12 -4.62 1.57
N ASN A 358 -1.24 -3.50 0.88
CA ASN A 358 -0.50 -2.30 1.23
C ASN A 358 -0.99 -1.72 2.56
N GLU A 359 -2.24 -1.96 2.92
CA GLU A 359 -2.94 -1.34 4.04
C GLU A 359 -2.88 -2.23 5.29
N ILE A 360 -2.89 -3.55 5.13
CA ILE A 360 -3.04 -4.52 6.24
C ILE A 360 -1.70 -5.16 6.65
N SER A 361 -0.86 -5.62 5.72
CA SER A 361 0.36 -6.39 6.09
C SER A 361 1.42 -5.55 6.81
N ASP A 362 1.41 -4.25 6.57
CA ASP A 362 2.32 -3.32 7.23
C ASP A 362 1.68 -2.61 8.41
N LEU A 363 0.41 -2.91 8.71
CA LEU A 363 -0.30 -2.30 9.83
C LEU A 363 0.43 -2.57 11.15
N ASP A 364 1.03 -3.74 11.34
CA ASP A 364 1.84 -4.02 12.54
C ASP A 364 3.15 -3.22 12.58
N VAL A 365 3.88 -3.11 11.45
CA VAL A 365 5.09 -2.27 11.35
C VAL A 365 4.74 -0.81 11.62
N TRP A 366 3.59 -0.36 11.12
CA TRP A 366 3.08 0.98 11.29
C TRP A 366 2.62 1.21 12.74
N ILE A 367 1.82 0.31 13.31
CA ILE A 367 1.31 0.41 14.68
C ILE A 367 2.46 0.38 15.69
N ASN A 368 3.51 -0.42 15.48
CA ASN A 368 4.69 -0.43 16.35
C ASN A 368 5.39 0.94 16.44
N GLY A 369 5.22 1.82 15.43
CA GLY A 369 5.71 3.19 15.43
C GLY A 369 4.69 4.26 15.82
N VAL A 370 3.42 3.88 16.01
CA VAL A 370 2.30 4.79 16.23
C VAL A 370 1.98 4.88 17.71
N ARG A 371 1.69 6.10 18.18
CA ARG A 371 1.21 6.31 19.55
C ARG A 371 -0.16 5.64 19.71
N SER A 372 -0.26 4.62 20.55
CA SER A 372 -1.54 4.10 21.01
C SER A 372 -2.23 5.15 21.88
N PHE A 373 -3.47 5.50 21.55
CA PHE A 373 -4.30 6.36 22.39
C PHE A 373 -5.25 5.49 23.21
N MET A 374 -4.99 5.41 24.51
CA MET A 374 -5.87 4.73 25.45
C MET A 374 -6.95 5.68 25.91
N LYS A 375 -8.20 5.26 25.76
CA LYS A 375 -9.34 6.03 26.18
C LYS A 375 -9.96 5.40 27.43
N ASN A 376 -10.29 6.24 28.40
CA ASN A 376 -11.04 5.87 29.61
C ASN A 376 -10.35 4.85 30.54
N LEU A 377 -9.01 4.78 30.53
CA LEU A 377 -8.28 3.90 31.45
C LEU A 377 -8.17 4.51 32.86
N GLU A 378 -7.94 5.83 32.97
CA GLU A 378 -7.74 6.51 34.27
C GLU A 378 -9.05 6.76 35.05
N ASP A 379 -10.18 6.93 34.34
CA ASP A 379 -11.52 7.16 34.92
C ASP A 379 -12.13 5.90 35.60
N GLN A 380 -11.36 4.84 35.81
CA GLN A 380 -11.78 3.62 36.54
C GLN A 380 -11.54 3.71 38.06
N ARG A 381 -10.96 4.82 38.56
CA ARG A 381 -10.62 5.03 39.98
C ARG A 381 -11.44 6.09 40.72
N GLU A 382 -12.40 6.71 40.03
CA GLU A 382 -13.46 7.50 40.69
C GLU A 382 -14.64 6.58 41.02
#